data_AF-A0A6I4XK28-F1
#
_entry.id   AF-A0A6I4XK28-F1
#
_cell.length_a   1.000
_cell.length_b   1.000
_cell.length_c   1.000
_cell.angle_alpha   90.00
_cell.angle_beta   90.00
_cell.angle_gamma   90.00
#
_symmetry.space_group_name_H-M   'P 1'
#
loop_
_entity.id
_entity.type
_entity.pdbx_description
1 polymer ?
#
loop_
_entity_poly.entity_id
_entity_poly.type
_entity_poly.pdbx_seq_one_letter_code
_entity_poly.pdbx_strand_id
1 'polypeptide(L)'
;MAVKKKKATFWEFFQGLGKTFMLPVALLAFMGILLGLGSSFSSDSMIETIPFLGKPAVKIIFQFMSTIGGFAFAYLPVMFAMAIPL
;
A
#
# COMPACT_ATOMS: atom_id res chain seq x y z
N MET A 1 -2.40 44.41 23.55
CA MET A 1 -3.26 43.31 24.03
C MET A 1 -2.87 42.02 23.32
N ALA A 2 -2.77 40.94 24.08
CA ALA A 2 -2.02 39.74 23.74
C ALA A 2 -2.87 38.62 23.13
N VAL A 3 -2.16 37.65 22.54
CA VAL A 3 -2.53 36.24 22.30
C VAL A 3 -3.38 35.94 21.05
N LYS A 4 -2.72 35.67 19.91
CA LYS A 4 -3.30 34.86 18.80
C LYS A 4 -2.29 33.93 18.10
N LYS A 5 -1.21 33.51 18.76
CA LYS A 5 -0.10 32.74 18.15
C LYS A 5 -0.14 31.21 18.32
N LYS A 6 -1.08 30.63 19.08
CA LYS A 6 -1.07 29.18 19.41
C LYS A 6 -1.85 28.27 18.44
N LYS A 7 -2.82 28.80 17.70
CA LYS A 7 -3.69 28.01 16.78
C LYS A 7 -3.00 27.62 15.46
N ALA A 8 -2.06 28.43 14.99
CA ALA A 8 -1.37 28.19 13.72
C ALA A 8 -0.53 26.90 13.75
N THR A 9 0.21 26.65 14.83
CA THR A 9 1.14 25.51 14.89
C THR A 9 0.44 24.15 14.87
N PHE A 10 -0.70 24.01 15.56
CA PHE A 10 -1.44 22.74 15.59
C PHE A 10 -2.15 22.47 14.25
N TRP A 11 -2.62 23.53 13.60
CA TRP A 11 -3.24 23.42 12.28
C TRP A 11 -2.23 23.14 11.17
N GLU A 12 -1.05 23.76 11.24
CA GLU A 12 0.05 23.49 10.31
C GLU A 12 0.65 22.09 10.50
N PHE A 13 0.72 21.58 11.73
CA PHE A 13 1.13 20.19 11.98
C PHE A 13 0.18 19.18 11.33
N PHE A 14 -1.14 19.37 11.46
CA PHE A 14 -2.13 18.49 10.80
C PHE A 14 -2.05 18.58 9.26
N GLN A 15 -1.77 19.77 8.71
CA GLN A 15 -1.53 19.91 7.28
C GLN A 15 -0.22 19.25 6.83
N GLY A 16 0.83 19.32 7.65
CA GLY A 16 2.09 18.61 7.44
C GLY A 16 1.90 17.09 7.43
N LEU A 17 1.25 16.56 8.48
CA LEU A 17 0.88 15.14 8.56
C LEU A 17 0.05 14.68 7.34
N GLY A 18 -0.92 15.48 6.91
CA GLY A 18 -1.73 15.14 5.73
C GLY A 18 -0.90 14.98 4.46
N LYS A 19 0.13 15.81 4.26
CA LYS A 19 1.03 15.69 3.10
C LYS A 19 1.93 14.47 3.20
N THR A 20 2.43 14.15 4.39
CA THR A 20 3.37 13.03 4.57
C THR A 20 2.66 11.68 4.51
N PHE A 21 1.39 11.64 4.92
CA PHE A 21 0.51 10.49 4.74
C PHE A 21 0.12 10.21 3.28
N MET A 22 0.25 11.16 2.35
CA MET A 22 -0.04 10.87 0.93
C MET A 22 0.84 9.75 0.37
N LEU A 23 2.13 9.73 0.72
CA LEU A 23 3.07 8.76 0.15
C LEU A 23 2.74 7.31 0.58
N PRO A 24 2.57 6.99 1.88
CA PRO A 24 2.12 5.66 2.31
C PRO A 24 0.76 5.26 1.74
N VAL A 25 -0.20 6.19 1.68
CA VAL A 25 -1.55 5.88 1.19
C VAL A 25 -1.55 5.56 -0.30
N ALA A 26 -0.80 6.32 -1.11
CA ALA A 26 -0.65 6.04 -2.54
C ALA A 26 0.05 4.70 -2.80
N LEU A 27 1.09 4.39 -2.01
CA LEU A 27 1.76 3.09 -2.07
C LEU A 27 0.84 1.94 -1.68
N LEU A 28 0.03 2.11 -0.64
CA LEU A 28 -0.95 1.10 -0.22
C LEU A 28 -2.00 0.83 -1.30
N ALA A 29 -2.49 1.87 -1.98
CA ALA A 29 -3.42 1.70 -3.09
C ALA A 29 -2.76 0.91 -4.25
N PHE A 30 -1.53 1.25 -4.61
CA PHE A 30 -0.78 0.54 -5.65
C PHE A 30 -0.54 -0.94 -5.28
N MET A 31 -0.15 -1.21 -4.03
CA MET A 31 0.04 -2.56 -3.50
C MET A 31 -1.27 -3.36 -3.45
N GLY A 32 -2.40 -2.70 -3.20
CA GLY A 32 -3.74 -3.32 -3.27
C GLY A 32 -4.10 -3.81 -4.66
N ILE A 33 -3.85 -2.99 -5.69
CA ILE A 33 -4.06 -3.38 -7.09
C ILE A 33 -3.16 -4.58 -7.44
N LEU A 34 -1.89 -4.51 -7.06
CA LEU A 34 -0.90 -5.54 -7.33
C LEU A 34 -1.23 -6.86 -6.62
N LEU A 35 -1.70 -6.80 -5.36
CA LEU A 35 -2.20 -7.95 -4.60
C LEU A 35 -3.41 -8.58 -5.30
N GLY A 36 -4.41 -7.77 -5.66
CA GLY A 36 -5.65 -8.24 -6.27
C GLY A 36 -5.44 -8.87 -7.64
N LEU A 37 -4.57 -8.28 -8.47
CA LEU A 37 -4.21 -8.86 -9.76
C LEU A 37 -3.43 -10.16 -9.59
N GLY A 38 -2.44 -10.20 -8.69
CA GLY A 38 -1.65 -11.42 -8.47
C GLY A 38 -2.50 -12.56 -7.93
N SER A 39 -3.42 -12.27 -7.02
CA SER A 39 -4.24 -13.31 -6.38
C SER A 39 -5.26 -13.85 -7.38
N SER A 40 -5.86 -12.97 -8.18
CA SER A 40 -6.80 -13.35 -9.24
C SER A 40 -6.13 -14.23 -10.30
N PHE A 41 -4.92 -13.88 -10.77
CA PHE A 41 -4.20 -14.66 -11.78
C PHE A 41 -3.56 -15.94 -11.23
N SER A 42 -3.25 -16.00 -9.94
CA SER A 42 -2.73 -17.23 -9.30
C SER A 42 -3.81 -18.23 -8.88
N SER A 43 -5.10 -17.85 -8.99
CA SER A 43 -6.23 -18.68 -8.57
C SER A 43 -6.41 -19.92 -9.46
N ASP A 44 -6.84 -21.03 -8.85
CA ASP A 44 -6.99 -22.30 -9.57
C ASP A 44 -8.07 -22.20 -10.68
N SER A 45 -9.14 -21.43 -10.45
CA SER A 45 -10.16 -21.16 -11.47
C SER A 45 -9.61 -20.41 -12.69
N MET A 46 -8.67 -19.47 -12.49
CA MET A 46 -8.05 -18.74 -13.61
C MET A 46 -7.05 -19.62 -14.37
N ILE A 47 -6.35 -20.52 -13.66
CA ILE A 47 -5.43 -21.50 -14.25
C ILE A 47 -6.20 -22.53 -15.10
N GLU A 48 -7.38 -22.96 -14.65
CA GLU A 48 -8.25 -23.84 -15.44
C GLU A 48 -8.74 -23.17 -16.73
N THR A 49 -9.02 -21.86 -16.68
CA THR A 49 -9.48 -21.09 -17.84
C THR A 49 -8.33 -20.75 -18.80
N ILE A 50 -7.15 -20.45 -18.28
CA ILE A 50 -5.93 -20.15 -19.05
C ILE A 50 -4.77 -21.03 -18.56
N PRO A 51 -4.57 -22.23 -19.14
CA PRO A 51 -3.59 -23.20 -18.66
C PRO A 51 -2.12 -22.72 -18.79
N PHE A 52 -1.87 -21.66 -19.55
CA PHE A 52 -0.56 -20.99 -19.60
C PHE A 52 -0.15 -20.39 -18.24
N LEU A 53 -1.11 -19.90 -17.44
CA LEU A 53 -0.85 -19.34 -16.10
C LEU A 53 -0.50 -20.43 -15.08
N GLY A 54 -0.88 -21.68 -15.34
CA GLY A 54 -0.56 -22.84 -14.50
C GLY A 54 0.89 -23.30 -14.57
N LYS A 55 1.71 -22.75 -15.49
CA LYS A 55 3.14 -23.07 -15.53
C LYS A 55 3.79 -22.67 -14.20
N PRO A 56 4.61 -23.54 -13.59
CA PRO A 56 5.18 -23.29 -12.26
C PRO A 56 5.95 -21.96 -12.19
N ALA A 57 6.70 -21.59 -13.24
CA ALA A 57 7.39 -20.30 -13.30
C ALA A 57 6.44 -19.10 -13.27
N VAL A 58 5.33 -19.16 -13.99
CA VAL A 58 4.35 -18.06 -14.09
C VAL A 58 3.53 -17.96 -12.79
N LYS A 59 3.12 -19.10 -12.24
CA LYS A 59 2.41 -19.16 -10.95
C LYS A 59 3.25 -18.55 -9.83
N ILE A 60 4.55 -18.87 -9.76
CA ILE A 60 5.48 -18.31 -8.76
C ILE A 60 5.56 -16.78 -8.90
N ILE A 61 5.64 -16.24 -10.11
CA ILE A 61 5.70 -14.78 -10.33
C ILE A 61 4.42 -14.09 -9.82
N PHE A 62 3.23 -14.62 -10.15
CA PHE A 62 1.97 -14.05 -9.69
C PHE A 62 1.79 -14.18 -8.17
N GLN A 63 2.23 -15.29 -7.59
CA GLN A 63 2.15 -15.53 -6.15
C GLN A 63 3.14 -14.63 -5.39
N PHE A 64 4.33 -14.38 -5.97
CA PHE A 64 5.29 -13.41 -5.46
C PHE A 64 4.73 -11.98 -5.53
N MET A 65 4.06 -11.63 -6.62
CA MET A 65 3.35 -10.36 -6.77
C MET A 65 2.31 -10.19 -5.65
N SER A 66 1.44 -11.18 -5.41
CA SER A 66 0.51 -11.16 -4.29
C SER A 66 1.20 -11.02 -2.93
N THR A 67 2.30 -11.72 -2.72
CA THR A 67 3.05 -11.68 -1.46
C THR A 67 3.58 -10.27 -1.18
N ILE A 68 4.14 -9.60 -2.19
CA ILE A 68 4.59 -8.21 -2.08
C ILE A 68 3.42 -7.27 -1.81
N GLY A 69 2.32 -7.41 -2.56
CA GLY A 69 1.14 -6.57 -2.36
C GLY A 69 0.56 -6.72 -0.94
N GLY A 70 0.52 -7.95 -0.40
CA GLY A 70 0.08 -8.23 0.96
C GLY A 70 1.03 -7.71 2.04
N PHE A 71 2.33 -7.69 1.78
CA PHE A 71 3.36 -7.18 2.70
C PHE A 71 3.08 -5.72 3.09
N ALA A 72 2.71 -4.86 2.13
CA ALA A 72 2.40 -3.46 2.42
C ALA A 72 1.22 -3.30 3.39
N PHE A 73 0.20 -4.17 3.33
CA PHE A 73 -0.91 -4.14 4.28
C PHE A 73 -0.50 -4.66 5.66
N ALA A 74 0.34 -5.70 5.71
CA ALA A 74 0.84 -6.26 6.96
C ALA A 74 1.69 -5.26 7.76
N TYR A 75 2.49 -4.45 7.06
CA TYR A 75 3.38 -3.44 7.65
C TYR A 75 2.86 -2.01 7.52
N LEU A 76 1.55 -1.84 7.29
CA LEU A 76 0.89 -0.54 7.21
C LEU A 76 1.28 0.39 8.39
N PRO A 77 1.20 -0.04 9.67
CA PRO A 77 1.57 0.82 10.79
C PRO A 77 3.03 1.30 10.74
N VAL A 78 3.93 0.45 10.24
CA VAL A 78 5.36 0.76 10.10
C VAL A 78 5.58 1.79 8.98
N MET A 79 4.88 1.66 7.85
CA MET A 79 4.96 2.66 6.77
C MET A 79 4.47 4.04 7.23
N PHE A 80 3.37 4.10 8.00
CA PHE A 80 2.90 5.36 8.57
C PHE A 80 3.89 5.92 9.60
N ALA A 81 4.47 5.08 10.46
CA ALA A 81 5.47 5.51 11.44
C ALA A 81 6.72 6.14 10.78
N MET A 82 7.14 5.63 9.63
CA MET A 82 8.28 6.20 8.87
C MET A 82 7.94 7.50 8.15
N ALA A 83 6.67 7.75 7.83
CA ALA A 83 6.25 8.95 7.09
C ALA A 83 5.98 10.17 8.00
N ILE A 84 5.56 9.98 9.25
CA ILE A 84 5.32 11.07 10.21
C ILE A 84 6.54 11.98 10.47
N PRO A 85 7.78 11.47 10.57
CA PRO A 85 8.96 12.32 10.80
C PRO A 85 9.49 13.02 9.54
N LEU A 86 8.99 12.68 8.35
CA LEU A 86 9.30 13.38 7.08
C LEU A 86 8.38 14.59 6.90
#